data_AF-A0A7W9CHR1-F1
#
_entry.id   AF-A0A7W9CHR1-F1
#
_cell.length_a   1.000
_cell.length_b   1.000
_cell.length_c   1.000
_cell.angle_alpha   90.00
_cell.angle_beta   90.00
_cell.angle_gamma   90.00
#
_symmetry.space_group_name_H-M   'P 1'
#
loop_
_entity.id
_entity.type
_entity.pdbx_description
1 polymer ?
#
loop_
_entity_poly.entity_id
_entity_poly.type
_entity_poly.pdbx_seq_one_letter_code
_entity_poly.pdbx_strand_id
1 'polypeptide(L)'
;MNVPLSKKMCLCALAAAGLSGCAGAFEADTDPASPVGPRVQALVDENRAYPRWEDFPAAPTGLPSAVEVAQSVNTLRVTGGALNGEVGRLEWTLRDPAAFEREMAARVAASRPAPATLQTQAEIEAFAQRLRDRARAPARITPQ
;
A
#
# COMPACT_ATOMS: atom_id res chain seq x y z
N MET A 1 -56.85 -12.14 -43.28
CA MET A 1 -57.53 -12.58 -42.05
C MET A 1 -56.88 -11.88 -40.87
N ASN A 2 -57.70 -11.13 -40.13
CA ASN A 2 -57.34 -10.19 -39.09
C ASN A 2 -56.89 -10.92 -37.82
N VAL A 3 -55.77 -10.50 -37.21
CA VAL A 3 -55.42 -10.89 -35.83
C VAL A 3 -55.89 -9.78 -34.89
N PRO A 4 -56.73 -10.07 -33.89
CA PRO A 4 -57.24 -9.05 -32.96
C PRO A 4 -56.21 -8.69 -31.88
N LEU A 5 -56.07 -7.38 -31.69
CA LEU A 5 -55.41 -6.70 -30.59
C LEU A 5 -56.30 -6.76 -29.33
N SER A 6 -55.85 -7.29 -28.19
CA SER A 6 -56.37 -6.82 -26.89
C SER A 6 -55.59 -7.27 -25.65
N LYS A 7 -55.45 -6.30 -24.74
CA LYS A 7 -55.38 -6.41 -23.27
C LYS A 7 -54.13 -7.03 -22.66
N LYS A 8 -53.19 -6.15 -22.29
CA LYS A 8 -52.82 -5.86 -20.88
C LYS A 8 -51.80 -4.71 -20.85
N MET A 9 -52.28 -3.48 -21.08
CA MET A 9 -51.66 -2.29 -20.49
C MET A 9 -52.05 -2.26 -19.02
N CYS A 10 -51.07 -2.06 -18.14
CA CYS A 10 -51.11 -1.20 -16.95
C CYS A 10 -50.22 -1.78 -15.84
N LEU A 11 -48.90 -1.54 -15.91
CA LEU A 11 -48.03 -1.59 -14.73
C LEU A 11 -46.71 -0.84 -14.96
N CYS A 12 -46.75 0.45 -15.31
CA CYS A 12 -45.54 1.27 -15.52
C CYS A 12 -45.41 2.48 -14.57
N ALA A 13 -46.21 2.61 -13.52
CA ALA A 13 -46.30 3.89 -12.80
C ALA A 13 -45.85 3.90 -11.33
N LEU A 14 -45.15 2.86 -10.81
CA LEU A 14 -44.78 2.81 -9.38
C LEU A 14 -43.29 2.55 -9.06
N ALA A 15 -42.38 2.64 -10.04
CA ALA A 15 -40.96 2.33 -9.83
C ALA A 15 -39.99 3.50 -10.07
N ALA A 16 -40.48 4.74 -10.19
CA ALA A 16 -39.65 5.91 -10.51
C ALA A 16 -39.49 6.93 -9.36
N ALA A 17 -39.94 6.60 -8.14
CA ALA A 17 -39.83 7.49 -6.98
C ALA A 17 -38.69 7.14 -6.00
N GLY A 18 -37.80 6.20 -6.38
CA GLY A 18 -36.75 5.68 -5.49
C GLY A 18 -35.31 6.02 -5.87
N LEU A 19 -35.07 6.79 -6.94
CA LEU A 19 -33.72 7.00 -7.50
C LEU A 19 -33.12 8.40 -7.25
N SER A 20 -33.80 9.28 -6.52
CA SER A 20 -33.30 10.63 -6.19
C SER A 20 -32.52 10.73 -4.87
N GLY A 21 -32.22 9.60 -4.21
CA GLY A 21 -31.64 9.58 -2.85
C GLY A 21 -30.13 9.87 -2.74
N CYS A 22 -29.37 9.97 -3.84
CA CYS A 22 -27.91 10.11 -3.78
C CYS A 22 -27.36 11.44 -4.32
N ALA A 23 -28.21 12.42 -4.62
CA ALA A 23 -27.81 13.73 -5.12
C ALA A 23 -27.84 14.83 -4.03
N GLY A 24 -27.75 14.46 -2.74
CA GLY A 24 -27.47 15.43 -1.70
C GLY A 24 -26.03 15.91 -1.84
N ALA A 25 -25.85 17.18 -2.21
CA ALA A 25 -24.54 17.83 -2.20
C ALA A 25 -23.94 17.66 -0.79
N PHE A 26 -22.82 16.95 -0.70
CA PHE A 26 -22.05 16.86 0.53
C PHE A 26 -21.43 18.23 0.78
N GLU A 27 -22.12 19.06 1.56
CA GLU A 27 -21.55 20.30 2.11
C GLU A 27 -20.68 19.91 3.31
N ALA A 28 -19.41 19.64 3.01
CA ALA A 28 -18.39 19.33 4.01
C ALA A 28 -18.01 20.59 4.79
N ASP A 29 -18.89 21.08 5.66
CA ASP A 29 -18.50 22.17 6.55
C ASP A 29 -17.63 21.62 7.68
N THR A 30 -16.48 22.25 7.91
CA THR A 30 -15.58 21.82 8.98
C THR A 30 -16.14 22.38 10.29
N ASP A 31 -16.45 21.50 11.25
CA ASP A 31 -16.96 21.90 12.56
C ASP A 31 -16.10 23.05 13.14
N PRO A 32 -16.68 24.23 13.42
CA PRO A 32 -15.94 25.39 13.90
C PRO A 32 -15.30 25.18 15.28
N ALA A 33 -15.75 24.18 16.05
CA ALA A 33 -15.10 23.78 17.31
C ALA A 33 -13.90 22.84 17.11
N SER A 34 -13.63 22.41 15.88
CA SER A 34 -12.58 21.45 15.58
C SER A 34 -11.19 22.04 15.78
N PRO A 35 -10.32 21.41 16.58
CA PRO A 35 -8.94 21.85 16.76
C PRO A 35 -8.11 21.77 15.47
N VAL A 36 -8.59 21.06 14.44
CA VAL A 36 -7.95 20.99 13.11
C VAL A 36 -8.53 21.99 12.10
N GLY A 37 -9.58 22.74 12.44
CA GLY A 37 -10.25 23.70 11.56
C GLY A 37 -9.30 24.70 10.88
N PRO A 38 -8.41 25.39 11.62
CA PRO A 38 -7.45 26.33 11.03
C PRO A 38 -6.50 25.67 10.02
N ARG A 39 -6.15 24.39 10.24
CA ARG A 39 -5.28 23.64 9.34
C ARG A 39 -6.00 23.21 8.07
N VAL A 40 -7.27 22.80 8.18
CA VAL A 40 -8.11 22.49 7.02
C VAL A 40 -8.32 23.75 6.18
N GLN A 41 -8.65 24.88 6.82
CA GLN A 41 -8.83 26.15 6.11
C GLN A 41 -7.56 26.58 5.38
N ALA A 42 -6.38 26.47 6.01
CA ALA A 42 -5.11 26.76 5.35
C ALA A 42 -4.86 25.88 4.11
N LEU A 43 -5.28 24.61 4.12
CA LEU A 43 -5.17 23.71 2.96
C LEU A 43 -6.16 24.07 1.84
N VAL A 44 -7.36 24.54 2.20
CA VAL A 44 -8.36 25.03 1.24
C VAL A 44 -7.89 26.33 0.59
N ASP A 45 -7.39 27.27 1.40
CA ASP A 45 -6.87 28.57 0.95
C ASP A 45 -5.65 28.42 0.04
N GLU A 46 -4.80 27.41 0.30
CA GLU A 46 -3.64 27.09 -0.54
C GLU A 46 -4.02 26.56 -1.93
N ASN A 47 -5.27 26.15 -2.15
CA ASN A 47 -5.84 25.71 -3.44
C ASN A 47 -4.87 24.86 -4.27
N ARG A 48 -4.25 23.86 -3.64
CA ARG A 48 -3.25 23.04 -4.31
C ARG A 48 -3.91 22.25 -5.45
N ALA A 49 -3.27 22.23 -6.61
CA ALA A 49 -3.66 21.34 -7.69
C ALA A 49 -3.44 19.89 -7.22
N TYR A 50 -4.52 19.16 -6.95
CA TYR A 50 -4.44 17.74 -6.70
C TYR A 50 -4.15 17.01 -8.02
N PRO A 51 -3.36 15.93 -7.98
CA PRO A 51 -3.19 15.07 -9.14
C PRO A 51 -4.56 14.65 -9.67
N ARG A 52 -4.79 14.87 -10.95
CA ARG A 52 -6.00 14.43 -11.63
C ARG A 52 -5.88 12.92 -11.84
N TRP A 53 -7.02 12.25 -12.01
CA TRP A 53 -7.03 10.81 -12.30
C TRP A 53 -6.23 10.44 -13.56
N GLU A 54 -6.18 11.35 -14.54
CA GLU A 54 -5.39 11.22 -15.76
C GLU A 54 -3.88 11.42 -15.57
N ASP A 55 -3.45 12.01 -14.45
CA ASP A 55 -2.04 12.20 -14.12
C ASP A 55 -1.43 10.93 -13.50
N PHE A 56 -2.25 9.92 -13.17
CA PHE A 56 -1.75 8.62 -12.73
C PHE A 56 -1.20 7.83 -13.91
N PRO A 57 -0.10 7.07 -13.73
CA PRO A 57 0.41 6.18 -14.75
C PRO A 57 -0.66 5.20 -15.22
N ALA A 58 -0.69 4.93 -16.52
CA ALA A 58 -1.52 3.86 -17.07
C ALA A 58 -1.20 2.53 -16.37
N ALA A 59 -2.21 1.67 -16.26
CA ALA A 59 -2.00 0.32 -15.75
C ALA A 59 -0.87 -0.37 -16.53
N PRO A 60 0.06 -1.06 -15.85
CA PRO A 60 1.14 -1.78 -16.52
C PRO A 60 0.56 -2.76 -17.55
N THR A 61 1.10 -2.72 -18.77
CA THR A 61 0.78 -3.70 -19.81
C THR A 61 1.68 -4.93 -19.67
N GLY A 62 1.20 -6.09 -20.10
CA GLY A 62 1.98 -7.33 -20.04
C GLY A 62 2.05 -7.98 -18.66
N LEU A 63 1.08 -7.70 -17.77
CA LEU A 63 0.91 -8.48 -16.56
C LEU A 63 0.52 -9.93 -16.91
N PRO A 64 1.02 -10.92 -16.17
CA PRO A 64 0.63 -12.31 -16.38
C PRO A 64 -0.88 -12.45 -16.14
N SER A 65 -1.52 -13.24 -17.00
CA SER A 65 -2.90 -13.65 -16.83
C SER A 65 -3.07 -14.46 -15.54
N ALA A 66 -4.30 -14.52 -15.03
CA ALA A 66 -4.63 -15.34 -13.87
C ALA A 66 -4.25 -16.82 -14.07
N VAL A 67 -4.33 -17.32 -15.32
CA VAL A 67 -3.94 -18.69 -15.67
C VAL A 67 -2.43 -18.89 -15.56
N GLU A 68 -1.62 -17.96 -16.05
CA GLU A 68 -0.14 -18.01 -15.95
C GLU A 68 0.32 -17.94 -14.49
N VAL A 69 -0.34 -17.13 -13.66
CA VAL A 69 -0.07 -17.08 -12.22
C VAL A 69 -0.44 -18.41 -11.57
N ALA A 70 -1.61 -18.97 -11.86
CA ALA A 70 -2.04 -20.25 -11.30
C ALA A 70 -1.10 -21.40 -11.69
N GLN A 71 -0.64 -21.43 -12.93
CA GLN A 71 0.37 -22.38 -13.40
C GLN A 71 1.69 -22.21 -12.64
N SER A 72 2.18 -20.98 -12.50
CA SER A 72 3.42 -20.68 -11.77
C SER A 72 3.34 -21.11 -10.31
N VAL A 73 2.22 -20.84 -9.64
CA VAL A 73 1.97 -21.27 -8.25
C VAL A 73 1.92 -22.80 -8.15
N ASN A 74 1.26 -23.47 -9.09
CA ASN A 74 1.20 -24.93 -9.09
C ASN A 74 2.60 -25.55 -9.27
N THR A 75 3.40 -25.02 -10.21
CA THR A 75 4.79 -25.45 -10.41
C THR A 75 5.60 -25.27 -9.13
N LEU A 76 5.55 -24.09 -8.50
CA LEU A 76 6.26 -23.83 -7.25
C LEU A 76 5.86 -24.80 -6.15
N ARG A 77 4.56 -25.09 -6.00
CA ARG A 77 4.04 -26.04 -5.02
C ARG A 77 4.58 -27.46 -5.25
N VAL A 78 4.61 -27.92 -6.51
CA VAL A 78 5.11 -29.25 -6.87
C VAL A 78 6.62 -29.34 -6.62
N THR A 79 7.39 -28.34 -7.09
CA THR A 79 8.84 -28.30 -6.89
C THR A 79 9.20 -28.21 -5.40
N GLY A 80 8.49 -27.39 -4.63
CA GLY A 80 8.67 -27.31 -3.18
C GLY A 80 8.36 -28.62 -2.46
N GLY A 81 7.32 -29.34 -2.89
CA GLY A 81 7.02 -30.68 -2.38
C GLY A 81 8.13 -31.70 -2.67
N ALA A 82 8.67 -31.69 -3.89
CA ALA A 82 9.79 -32.55 -4.28
C ALA A 82 11.05 -32.24 -3.46
N LEU A 83 11.40 -30.96 -3.34
CA LEU A 83 12.54 -30.50 -2.55
C LEU A 83 12.42 -30.88 -1.08
N ASN A 84 11.24 -30.72 -0.48
CA ASN A 84 11.01 -31.16 0.90
C ASN A 84 11.18 -32.67 1.05
N GLY A 85 10.74 -33.45 0.05
CA GLY A 85 10.98 -34.89 0.02
C GLY A 85 12.47 -35.25 -0.07
N GLU A 86 13.25 -34.49 -0.83
CA GLU A 86 14.71 -34.64 -0.92
C GLU A 86 15.40 -34.27 0.39
N VAL A 87 15.09 -33.10 0.94
CA VAL A 87 15.64 -32.60 2.20
C VAL A 87 15.30 -33.52 3.38
N GLY A 88 14.08 -34.08 3.41
CA GLY A 88 13.67 -35.01 4.45
C GLY A 88 14.41 -36.35 4.44
N ARG A 89 15.08 -36.70 3.32
CA ARG A 89 15.94 -37.89 3.23
C ARG A 89 17.38 -37.62 3.63
N LEU A 90 17.77 -36.36 3.78
CA LEU A 90 19.12 -36.03 4.24
C LEU A 90 19.24 -36.39 5.71
N GLU A 91 20.30 -37.14 6.03
CA GLU A 91 20.67 -37.41 7.41
C GLU A 91 21.42 -36.18 7.96
N TRP A 92 20.75 -35.42 8.81
CA TRP A 92 21.32 -34.23 9.45
C TRP A 92 22.12 -34.61 10.70
N THR A 93 23.30 -35.21 10.51
CA THR A 93 24.20 -35.55 11.62
C THR A 93 25.35 -34.56 11.72
N LEU A 94 25.35 -33.75 12.78
CA LEU A 94 26.45 -32.83 13.07
C LEU A 94 27.55 -33.57 13.84
N ARG A 95 28.66 -33.89 13.15
CA ARG A 95 29.71 -34.76 13.68
C ARG A 95 30.46 -34.17 14.90
N ASP A 96 30.57 -32.85 14.95
CA ASP A 96 31.14 -32.11 16.09
C ASP A 96 30.36 -30.79 16.31
N PRO A 97 29.34 -30.81 17.17
CA PRO A 97 28.54 -29.63 17.46
C PRO A 97 29.37 -28.48 18.07
N ALA A 98 30.35 -28.79 18.91
CA ALA A 98 31.16 -27.78 19.59
C ALA A 98 32.16 -27.10 18.64
N ALA A 99 32.70 -27.81 17.65
CA ALA A 99 33.47 -27.18 16.58
C ALA A 99 32.60 -26.31 15.68
N PHE A 100 31.42 -26.79 15.30
CA PHE A 100 30.49 -26.03 14.47
C PHE A 100 30.04 -24.73 15.17
N GLU A 101 29.68 -24.79 16.45
CA GLU A 101 29.33 -23.61 17.24
C GLU A 101 30.47 -22.59 17.31
N ARG A 102 31.70 -23.05 17.55
CA ARG A 102 32.88 -22.17 17.55
C ARG A 102 33.12 -21.54 16.19
N GLU A 103 32.99 -22.31 15.11
CA GLU A 103 33.13 -21.81 13.73
C GLU A 103 32.06 -20.76 13.42
N MET A 104 30.80 -21.04 13.74
CA MET A 104 29.69 -20.11 13.54
C MET A 104 29.83 -18.85 14.38
N ALA A 105 30.24 -18.97 15.64
CA ALA A 105 30.52 -17.83 16.51
C ALA A 105 31.67 -16.97 15.95
N ALA A 106 32.75 -17.60 15.48
CA ALA A 106 33.85 -16.91 14.83
C ALA A 106 33.40 -16.21 13.53
N ARG A 107 32.58 -16.87 12.71
CA ARG A 107 32.05 -16.32 11.46
C ARG A 107 31.13 -15.13 11.71
N VAL A 108 30.24 -15.22 12.69
CA VAL A 108 29.35 -14.12 13.10
C VAL A 108 30.14 -12.95 13.69
N ALA A 109 31.17 -13.24 14.50
CA ALA A 109 32.05 -12.21 15.05
C ALA A 109 32.88 -11.52 13.96
N ALA A 110 33.35 -12.27 12.95
CA ALA A 110 34.09 -11.74 11.80
C ALA A 110 33.18 -11.01 10.80
N SER A 111 31.94 -11.48 10.64
CA SER A 111 30.93 -10.86 9.80
C SER A 111 30.17 -9.76 10.52
N ARG A 112 30.65 -9.30 11.69
CA ARG A 112 30.04 -8.18 12.41
C ARG A 112 29.89 -7.08 11.37
N PRO A 113 28.65 -6.75 10.94
CA PRO A 113 28.47 -5.54 10.19
C PRO A 113 29.07 -4.49 11.11
N ALA A 114 30.10 -3.77 10.67
CA ALA A 114 30.52 -2.55 11.36
C ALA A 114 29.20 -1.86 11.73
N PRO A 115 28.94 -1.53 12.99
CA PRO A 115 27.62 -1.04 13.33
C PRO A 115 27.42 0.16 12.41
N ALA A 116 26.49 0.05 11.47
CA ALA A 116 26.08 1.17 10.64
C ALA A 116 25.48 2.30 11.53
N THR A 117 25.44 2.02 12.84
CA THR A 117 24.87 2.75 13.95
C THR A 117 25.87 3.04 15.08
N LEU A 118 27.20 2.92 14.90
CA LEU A 118 28.13 3.67 15.78
C LEU A 118 28.07 5.16 15.39
N GLN A 119 26.86 5.71 15.37
CA GLN A 119 26.66 7.13 15.35
C GLN A 119 26.96 7.61 16.76
N THR A 120 27.90 8.52 16.87
CA THR A 120 28.10 9.32 18.07
C THR A 120 26.80 10.03 18.43
N GLN A 121 26.60 10.36 19.71
CA GLN A 121 25.44 11.13 20.16
C GLN A 121 25.23 12.39 19.31
N ALA A 122 26.32 13.06 18.92
CA ALA A 122 26.30 14.24 18.06
C ALA A 122 25.72 13.95 16.66
N GLU A 123 26.03 12.80 16.07
CA GLU A 123 25.51 12.41 14.74
C GLU A 123 24.01 12.07 14.80
N ILE A 124 23.56 11.45 15.90
CA ILE A 124 22.14 11.17 16.16
C ILE A 124 21.37 12.49 16.30
N GLU A 125 21.90 13.44 17.07
CA GLU A 125 21.30 14.77 17.21
C GLU A 125 21.27 15.56 15.90
N ALA A 126 22.36 15.51 15.12
CA ALA A 126 22.41 16.14 13.81
C ALA A 126 21.39 15.52 12.84
N PHE A 127 21.21 14.19 12.88
CA PHE A 127 20.19 13.51 12.08
C PHE A 127 18.77 13.89 12.51
N ALA A 128 18.49 13.88 13.82
CA ALA A 128 17.22 14.32 14.37
C ALA A 128 16.92 15.78 14.00
N GLN A 129 17.93 16.65 14.01
CA GLN A 129 17.78 18.05 13.61
C GLN A 129 17.42 18.17 12.12
N ARG A 130 18.11 17.44 11.23
CA ARG A 130 17.75 17.40 9.80
C ARG A 130 16.32 16.95 9.57
N LEU A 131 15.81 15.99 10.36
CA LEU A 131 14.41 15.57 10.27
C LEU A 131 13.45 16.68 10.72
N ARG A 132 13.76 17.41 11.80
CA ARG A 132 12.96 18.56 12.25
C ARG A 132 12.95 19.69 11.22
N ASP A 133 14.10 19.99 10.62
CA ASP A 133 14.23 21.03 9.61
C ASP A 133 13.42 20.68 8.36
N ARG A 134 13.40 19.40 7.95
CA ARG A 134 12.55 18.92 6.85
C ARG A 134 11.07 18.90 7.18
N ALA A 135 10.72 18.69 8.45
CA ALA A 135 9.35 18.73 8.93
C ALA A 135 8.83 20.17 9.11
N ARG A 136 9.73 21.16 9.17
CA ARG A 136 9.36 22.57 9.19
C ARG A 136 8.76 22.94 7.84
N ALA A 137 7.57 23.52 7.88
CA ALA A 137 6.93 24.04 6.67
C ALA A 137 7.88 25.03 5.96
N PRO A 138 7.99 24.97 4.63
CA PRO A 138 8.80 25.92 3.88
C PRO A 138 8.34 27.35 4.19
N ALA A 139 9.30 28.30 4.20
CA ALA A 139 8.99 29.69 4.45
C ALA A 139 7.92 30.18 3.45
N ARG A 140 6.93 30.93 3.95
CA ARG A 140 5.93 31.54 3.08
C ARG A 140 6.65 32.46 2.09
N ILE A 141 6.40 32.27 0.81
CA ILE A 141 6.80 33.23 -0.22
C ILE A 141 5.92 34.46 -0.02
N THR A 142 6.47 35.54 0.55
CA THR A 142 5.81 36.85 0.57
C THR A 142 6.07 37.52 -0.78
N PRO A 143 5.04 37.84 -1.59
CA PRO A 143 5.24 38.66 -2.78
C PRO A 143 5.68 40.08 -2.37
N GLN A 144 6.69 40.60 -3.05
CA GLN A 144 7.10 42.02 -2.99
C GLN A 144 6.18 42.88 -3.84
#